data_AF-A0A1X6NXD0-F1
#
_entry.id   AF-A0A1X6NXD0-F1
#
_cell.length_a   1.000
_cell.length_b   1.000
_cell.length_c   1.000
_cell.angle_alpha   90.00
_cell.angle_beta   90.00
_cell.angle_gamma   90.00
#
_symmetry.space_group_name_H-M   'P 1'
#
loop_
_entity.id
_entity.type
_entity.pdbx_description
1 polymer ?
#
loop_
_entity_poly.entity_id
_entity_poly.type
_entity_poly.pdbx_seq_one_letter_code
_entity_poly.pdbx_strand_id
1 'polypeptide(L)'
;MKAYLSLLCASAVALALLATAPTGAHAQATKMLIYDEQLRTHVTVQWRTTVSFGGQSVRTIKDVKRHTDKGVISFDIPRLPNVGPFVSVTELSWVQASRSDHRCHRPSMDINSASVSKERNVYCFKSQYRRCVTLRGCQCKEDKMIRVSLLDAQGRHMRVSRPGSFYLCGVLTDAQTTSAKNLGVRFSG
;
A
#
# COMPACT_ATOMS: atom_id res chain seq x y z
N MET A 1 -40.08 41.53 -45.19
CA MET A 1 -40.89 41.90 -44.01
C MET A 1 -41.46 40.65 -43.37
N LYS A 2 -40.98 40.31 -42.16
CA LYS A 2 -41.67 39.66 -41.02
C LYS A 2 -40.59 39.21 -40.03
N ALA A 3 -40.54 39.89 -38.90
CA ALA A 3 -39.66 39.61 -37.76
C ALA A 3 -40.27 38.52 -36.89
N TYR A 4 -39.45 37.68 -36.25
CA TYR A 4 -39.73 37.15 -34.91
C TYR A 4 -38.42 36.87 -34.15
N LEU A 5 -38.26 37.56 -33.02
CA LEU A 5 -37.38 37.20 -31.91
C LEU A 5 -37.88 35.90 -31.27
N SER A 6 -36.98 34.98 -30.91
CA SER A 6 -37.07 34.13 -29.70
C SER A 6 -35.75 33.37 -29.56
N LEU A 7 -34.93 33.68 -28.57
CA LEU A 7 -34.92 33.19 -27.19
C LEU A 7 -33.80 32.15 -26.98
N LEU A 8 -32.93 32.50 -26.05
CA LEU A 8 -31.91 31.67 -25.44
C LEU A 8 -32.42 30.27 -25.08
N CYS A 9 -31.60 29.25 -25.34
CA CYS A 9 -31.46 28.14 -24.40
C CYS A 9 -30.01 27.66 -24.40
N ALA A 10 -29.23 28.28 -23.51
CA ALA A 10 -27.99 27.69 -23.03
C ALA A 10 -28.34 26.43 -22.24
N SER A 11 -27.83 25.29 -22.66
CA SER A 11 -27.75 24.09 -21.81
C SER A 11 -26.49 23.32 -22.18
N ALA A 12 -25.39 23.80 -21.60
CA ALA A 12 -24.21 23.00 -21.37
C ALA A 12 -24.61 21.81 -20.46
N VAL A 13 -24.81 20.64 -21.05
CA VAL A 13 -24.83 19.39 -20.30
C VAL A 13 -23.46 18.72 -20.52
N ALA A 14 -22.45 19.31 -19.89
CA ALA A 14 -21.26 18.55 -19.56
C ALA A 14 -21.68 17.54 -18.49
N LEU A 15 -21.98 16.30 -18.92
CA LEU A 15 -22.03 15.14 -18.05
C LEU A 15 -20.62 14.89 -17.48
N ALA A 16 -20.23 15.73 -16.53
CA ALA A 16 -19.26 15.36 -15.54
C ALA A 16 -19.94 14.26 -14.70
N LEU A 17 -19.78 13.02 -15.15
CA LEU A 17 -19.83 11.85 -14.29
C LEU A 17 -18.67 11.97 -13.30
N LEU A 18 -18.81 12.91 -12.35
CA LEU A 18 -18.22 12.74 -11.04
C LEU A 18 -18.88 11.47 -10.53
N ALA A 19 -18.20 10.35 -10.72
CA ALA A 19 -18.41 9.18 -9.91
C ALA A 19 -18.28 9.65 -8.46
N THR A 20 -19.40 10.04 -7.87
CA THR A 20 -19.59 10.06 -6.43
C THR A 20 -19.46 8.61 -6.01
N ALA A 21 -18.21 8.16 -5.87
CA ALA A 21 -17.90 6.93 -5.20
C ALA A 21 -18.70 6.96 -3.89
N PRO A 22 -19.57 5.97 -3.63
CA PRO A 22 -20.47 6.02 -2.50
C PRO A 22 -19.66 6.31 -1.24
N THR A 23 -20.05 7.38 -0.55
CA THR A 23 -19.51 7.94 0.70
C THR A 23 -19.67 7.00 1.90
N GLY A 24 -19.67 5.68 1.68
CA GLY A 24 -19.73 4.61 2.67
C GLY A 24 -18.71 3.48 2.44
N ALA A 25 -17.82 3.58 1.44
CA ALA A 25 -16.64 2.73 1.39
C ALA A 25 -15.60 3.27 2.38
N HIS A 26 -15.43 2.60 3.53
CA HIS A 26 -14.27 2.82 4.39
C HIS A 26 -13.03 2.97 3.52
N ALA A 27 -12.32 4.09 3.64
CA ALA A 27 -11.14 4.32 2.83
C ALA A 27 -10.14 3.18 3.10
N GLN A 28 -9.91 2.34 2.11
CA GLN A 28 -8.99 1.20 2.18
C GLN A 28 -7.59 1.63 1.74
N ALA A 29 -6.57 0.87 2.13
CA ALA A 29 -5.19 1.07 1.67
C ALA A 29 -5.04 0.70 0.19
N THR A 30 -4.60 1.62 -0.66
CA THR A 30 -4.33 1.38 -2.11
C THR A 30 -2.86 1.21 -2.39
N LYS A 31 -2.00 1.89 -1.62
CA LYS A 31 -0.58 1.97 -1.88
C LYS A 31 0.20 1.72 -0.60
N MET A 32 1.28 0.97 -0.74
CA MET A 32 2.31 0.83 0.27
C MET A 32 3.59 1.48 -0.26
N LEU A 33 4.16 2.37 0.55
CA LEU A 33 5.46 2.98 0.28
C LEU A 33 6.47 2.38 1.24
N ILE A 34 7.59 1.93 0.70
CA ILE A 34 8.74 1.45 1.46
C ILE A 34 9.87 2.46 1.29
N TYR A 35 10.38 2.97 2.40
CA TYR A 35 11.49 3.91 2.45
C TYR A 35 12.75 3.17 2.91
N ASP A 36 13.76 3.25 2.07
CA ASP A 36 15.06 2.60 2.21
C ASP A 36 16.13 3.54 1.64
N GLU A 37 16.39 4.64 2.35
CA GLU A 37 17.27 5.73 1.91
C GLU A 37 18.73 5.32 1.65
N GLN A 38 19.13 4.13 2.13
CA GLN A 38 20.53 3.71 2.12
C GLN A 38 20.95 2.89 0.90
N LEU A 39 20.05 2.42 0.01
CA LEU A 39 20.48 1.51 -1.06
C LEU A 39 19.60 1.50 -2.33
N ARG A 40 20.28 1.28 -3.47
CA ARG A 40 19.69 0.80 -4.73
C ARG A 40 19.21 -0.64 -4.56
N THR A 41 18.08 -0.87 -3.89
CA THR A 41 17.60 -2.22 -3.54
C THR A 41 16.48 -2.71 -4.43
N HIS A 42 16.25 -4.02 -4.38
CA HIS A 42 14.97 -4.60 -4.73
C HIS A 42 14.23 -5.04 -3.47
N VAL A 43 12.91 -4.95 -3.51
CA VAL A 43 12.01 -5.48 -2.48
C VAL A 43 10.97 -6.35 -3.17
N THR A 44 10.69 -7.50 -2.57
CA THR A 44 9.62 -8.39 -2.99
C THR A 44 8.53 -8.37 -1.93
N VAL A 45 7.28 -8.20 -2.37
CA VAL A 45 6.10 -8.20 -1.53
C VAL A 45 5.18 -9.30 -2.00
N GLN A 46 4.66 -10.10 -1.07
CA GLN A 46 3.57 -11.02 -1.35
C GLN A 46 2.27 -10.49 -0.79
N TRP A 47 1.33 -10.31 -1.71
CA TRP A 47 -0.07 -10.08 -1.41
C TRP A 47 -0.81 -11.39 -1.38
N ARG A 48 -1.74 -11.51 -0.44
CA ARG A 48 -2.67 -12.62 -0.41
C ARG A 48 -4.07 -12.07 -0.38
N THR A 49 -4.89 -12.49 -1.34
CA THR A 49 -6.27 -12.05 -1.44
C THR A 49 -7.20 -13.25 -1.26
N THR A 50 -8.09 -13.15 -0.29
CA THR A 50 -9.14 -14.14 -0.02
C THR A 50 -10.46 -13.56 -0.49
N VAL A 51 -11.17 -14.30 -1.35
CA VAL A 51 -12.52 -13.98 -1.81
C VAL A 51 -13.48 -15.00 -1.24
N SER A 52 -14.49 -14.54 -0.51
CA SER A 52 -15.49 -15.38 0.15
C SER A 52 -16.88 -15.16 -0.43
N PHE A 53 -17.61 -16.24 -0.67
CA PHE A 53 -19.01 -16.25 -1.14
C PHE A 53 -19.71 -17.54 -0.72
N GLY A 54 -20.92 -17.45 -0.16
CA GLY A 54 -21.75 -18.63 0.16
C GLY A 54 -21.07 -19.63 1.12
N GLY A 55 -20.25 -19.15 2.06
CA GLY A 55 -19.47 -20.01 2.98
C GLY A 55 -18.21 -20.63 2.37
N GLN A 56 -17.99 -20.47 1.06
CA GLN A 56 -16.77 -20.90 0.37
C GLN A 56 -15.76 -19.75 0.31
N SER A 57 -14.47 -20.09 0.26
CA SER A 57 -13.39 -19.11 0.13
C SER A 57 -12.32 -19.58 -0.86
N VAL A 58 -11.96 -18.68 -1.79
CA VAL A 58 -10.87 -18.88 -2.74
C VAL A 58 -9.74 -17.93 -2.37
N ARG A 59 -8.52 -18.45 -2.34
CA ARG A 59 -7.33 -17.69 -1.99
C ARG A 59 -6.38 -17.59 -3.18
N THR A 60 -5.93 -16.36 -3.45
CA THR A 60 -4.93 -16.06 -4.46
C THR A 60 -3.71 -15.44 -3.81
N ILE A 61 -2.55 -15.68 -4.42
CA ILE A 61 -1.26 -15.16 -3.97
C ILE A 61 -0.61 -14.43 -5.14
N LYS A 62 -0.08 -13.23 -4.89
CA LYS A 62 0.61 -12.42 -5.88
C LYS A 62 1.91 -11.87 -5.32
N ASP A 63 3.01 -12.28 -5.93
CA ASP A 63 4.34 -11.74 -5.64
C ASP A 63 4.64 -10.57 -6.58
N VAL A 64 5.08 -9.45 -6.01
CA VAL A 64 5.48 -8.26 -6.75
C VAL A 64 6.89 -7.88 -6.33
N LYS A 65 7.83 -7.93 -7.28
CA LYS A 65 9.20 -7.47 -7.11
C LYS A 65 9.36 -6.09 -7.73
N ARG A 66 9.93 -5.15 -6.99
CA ARG A 66 10.27 -3.81 -7.46
C ARG A 66 11.70 -3.46 -7.10
N HIS A 67 12.29 -2.58 -7.90
CA HIS A 67 13.63 -2.03 -7.70
C HIS A 67 13.53 -0.51 -7.66
N THR A 68 14.40 0.13 -6.87
CA THR A 68 14.57 1.58 -6.85
C THR A 68 16.04 1.92 -6.69
N ASP A 69 16.42 3.06 -7.24
CA ASP A 69 17.68 3.76 -6.99
C ASP A 69 17.48 5.07 -6.19
N LYS A 70 16.23 5.44 -5.92
CA LYS A 70 15.82 6.69 -5.26
C LYS A 70 15.46 6.52 -3.79
N GLY A 71 15.69 5.34 -3.22
CA GLY A 71 15.43 5.03 -1.81
C GLY A 71 13.94 4.95 -1.42
N VAL A 72 13.02 5.04 -2.38
CA VAL A 72 11.58 4.83 -2.15
C VAL A 72 11.02 3.86 -3.19
N ILE A 73 10.19 2.92 -2.73
CA ILE A 73 9.50 1.93 -3.58
C ILE A 73 8.00 2.04 -3.32
N SER A 74 7.22 2.15 -4.40
CA SER A 74 5.77 2.12 -4.34
C SER A 74 5.22 0.78 -4.81
N PHE A 75 4.30 0.22 -4.03
CA PHE A 75 3.54 -0.97 -4.38
C PHE A 75 2.06 -0.65 -4.38
N ASP A 76 1.38 -0.97 -5.49
CA ASP A 76 -0.07 -1.00 -5.53
C ASP A 76 -0.58 -2.25 -4.81
N ILE A 77 -1.52 -2.05 -3.89
CA ILE A 77 -2.19 -3.11 -3.15
C ILE A 77 -3.27 -3.69 -4.06
N PRO A 78 -3.24 -5.01 -4.36
CA PRO A 78 -4.26 -5.65 -5.16
C PRO A 78 -5.64 -5.48 -4.55
N ARG A 79 -6.59 -5.05 -5.38
CA ARG A 79 -8.00 -4.91 -5.00
C ARG A 79 -8.85 -5.67 -5.98
N LEU A 80 -9.78 -6.43 -5.43
CA LEU A 80 -10.92 -6.92 -6.17
C LEU A 80 -12.14 -6.14 -5.67
N PRO A 81 -13.00 -5.65 -6.58
CA PRO A 81 -14.22 -4.98 -6.17
C PRO A 81 -15.08 -5.96 -5.37
N ASN A 82 -15.61 -5.51 -4.23
CA ASN A 82 -16.67 -6.24 -3.54
C ASN A 82 -17.95 -6.02 -4.33
N VAL A 83 -18.41 -7.03 -5.06
CA VAL A 83 -19.61 -6.95 -5.89
C VAL A 83 -20.66 -7.90 -5.30
N GLY A 84 -21.81 -7.35 -4.92
CA GLY A 84 -22.91 -8.14 -4.34
C GLY A 84 -22.46 -8.99 -3.14
N PRO A 85 -22.67 -10.31 -3.14
CA PRO A 85 -22.37 -11.18 -2.00
C PRO A 85 -20.89 -11.59 -1.90
N PHE A 86 -20.02 -11.13 -2.81
CA PHE A 86 -18.60 -11.44 -2.80
C PHE A 86 -17.83 -10.47 -1.89
N VAL A 87 -17.12 -11.01 -0.89
CA VAL A 87 -16.24 -10.24 -0.01
C VAL A 87 -14.79 -10.58 -0.33
N SER A 88 -14.00 -9.59 -0.74
CA SER A 88 -12.56 -9.71 -0.98
C SER A 88 -11.77 -9.01 0.11
N VAL A 89 -10.76 -9.69 0.64
CA VAL A 89 -9.84 -9.20 1.67
C VAL A 89 -8.42 -9.43 1.18
N THR A 90 -7.62 -8.36 1.11
CA THR A 90 -6.19 -8.46 0.72
C THR A 90 -5.33 -8.19 1.94
N GLU A 91 -4.41 -9.10 2.27
CA GLU A 91 -3.43 -8.92 3.33
C GLU A 91 -2.00 -8.86 2.80
N LEU A 92 -1.11 -8.19 3.54
CA LEU A 92 0.32 -8.25 3.29
C LEU A 92 0.86 -9.54 3.90
N SER A 93 0.99 -10.59 3.08
CA SER A 93 1.42 -11.89 3.57
C SER A 93 2.87 -11.90 3.97
N TRP A 94 3.75 -11.22 3.22
CA TRP A 94 5.13 -10.97 3.65
C TRP A 94 5.83 -9.88 2.82
N VAL A 95 6.93 -9.33 3.38
CA VAL A 95 7.91 -8.50 2.68
C VAL A 95 9.30 -9.13 2.77
N GLN A 96 10.08 -9.04 1.70
CA GLN A 96 11.48 -9.49 1.64
C GLN A 96 12.36 -8.40 1.01
N ALA A 97 13.32 -7.87 1.77
CA ALA A 97 14.30 -6.90 1.26
C ALA A 97 15.45 -7.60 0.51
N SER A 98 16.27 -6.85 -0.22
CA SER A 98 17.26 -7.41 -1.16
C SER A 98 18.26 -8.43 -0.58
N ARG A 99 18.67 -8.27 0.68
CA ARG A 99 19.57 -9.21 1.38
C ARG A 99 18.81 -10.22 2.24
N SER A 100 17.49 -10.12 2.29
CA SER A 100 16.69 -10.99 3.14
C SER A 100 16.63 -12.40 2.58
N ASP A 101 16.75 -13.37 3.48
CA ASP A 101 16.66 -14.80 3.16
C ASP A 101 15.23 -15.29 3.43
N HIS A 102 14.66 -16.06 2.50
CA HIS A 102 13.30 -16.61 2.61
C HIS A 102 13.12 -17.60 3.77
N ARG A 103 14.22 -18.14 4.30
CA ARG A 103 14.24 -19.02 5.49
C ARG A 103 14.23 -18.24 6.80
N CYS A 104 14.45 -16.93 6.77
CA CYS A 104 14.31 -16.05 7.93
C CYS A 104 12.87 -15.53 8.06
N HIS A 105 12.57 -14.93 9.22
CA HIS A 105 11.26 -14.35 9.44
C HIS A 105 10.97 -13.30 8.37
N ARG A 106 9.80 -13.41 7.71
CA ARG A 106 9.33 -12.42 6.75
C ARG A 106 8.13 -11.68 7.35
N PRO A 107 8.23 -10.36 7.54
CA PRO A 107 7.21 -9.59 8.23
C PRO A 107 5.91 -9.51 7.43
N SER A 108 4.80 -9.65 8.14
CA SER A 108 3.43 -9.56 7.61
C SER A 108 2.61 -8.50 8.34
N MET A 109 1.54 -8.03 7.69
CA MET A 109 0.66 -6.98 8.23
C MET A 109 -0.79 -7.17 7.76
N ASP A 110 -1.75 -7.02 8.67
CA ASP A 110 -3.16 -6.95 8.29
C ASP A 110 -3.55 -5.53 7.87
N ILE A 111 -3.32 -5.24 6.60
CA ILE A 111 -3.63 -3.95 5.98
C ILE A 111 -5.14 -3.64 5.93
N ASN A 112 -6.03 -4.61 6.14
CA ASN A 112 -7.48 -4.37 6.18
C ASN A 112 -7.91 -3.74 7.49
N SER A 113 -7.07 -3.84 8.52
CA SER A 113 -7.24 -3.15 9.79
C SER A 113 -6.85 -1.66 9.74
N ALA A 114 -6.49 -1.17 8.54
CA ALA A 114 -6.06 0.20 8.31
C ALA A 114 -7.25 1.16 8.21
N SER A 115 -7.15 2.30 8.88
CA SER A 115 -8.09 3.42 8.79
C SER A 115 -7.36 4.73 8.51
N VAL A 116 -8.05 5.73 7.96
CA VAL A 116 -7.43 7.04 7.67
C VAL A 116 -6.94 7.70 8.96
N SER A 117 -5.76 8.29 8.91
CA SER A 117 -5.17 9.01 10.03
C SER A 117 -4.42 10.25 9.58
N LYS A 118 -4.50 11.32 10.39
CA LYS A 118 -3.78 12.58 10.19
C LYS A 118 -2.30 12.51 10.60
N GLU A 119 -1.92 11.49 11.37
CA GLU A 119 -0.60 11.40 12.03
C GLU A 119 0.54 11.01 11.07
N ARG A 120 0.27 10.79 9.77
CA ARG A 120 1.26 10.33 8.78
C ARG A 120 2.08 9.12 9.26
N ASN A 121 1.39 8.15 9.86
CA ASN A 121 1.97 6.99 10.53
C ASN A 121 2.96 6.22 9.64
N VAL A 122 4.12 5.89 10.23
CA VAL A 122 5.16 5.05 9.63
C VAL A 122 5.39 3.82 10.51
N TYR A 123 5.36 2.68 9.85
CA TYR A 123 5.59 1.37 10.43
C TYR A 123 6.99 0.88 10.09
N CYS A 124 7.65 0.23 11.03
CA CYS A 124 8.98 -0.33 10.83
C CYS A 124 8.97 -1.84 10.98
N PHE A 125 9.89 -2.49 10.28
CA PHE A 125 10.30 -3.86 10.55
C PHE A 125 11.81 -3.99 10.39
N LYS A 126 12.41 -5.01 10.99
CA LYS A 126 13.81 -5.34 10.78
C LYS A 126 13.93 -6.43 9.72
N SER A 127 14.64 -6.15 8.65
CA SER A 127 14.98 -7.14 7.64
C SER A 127 16.02 -8.11 8.21
N GLN A 128 15.94 -9.39 7.82
CA GLN A 128 16.84 -10.44 8.31
C GLN A 128 17.47 -11.21 7.17
N TYR A 129 18.76 -11.53 7.29
CA TYR A 129 19.51 -12.39 6.36
C TYR A 129 20.04 -13.62 7.08
N ARG A 130 20.32 -14.68 6.33
CA ARG A 130 20.88 -15.91 6.88
C ARG A 130 22.41 -15.80 6.87
N ARG A 131 23.03 -15.99 8.03
CA ARG A 131 24.49 -16.09 8.19
C ARG A 131 24.85 -17.50 8.63
N CYS A 132 25.61 -18.21 7.80
CA CYS A 132 26.10 -19.55 8.07
C CYS A 132 27.56 -19.50 8.53
N VAL A 133 27.88 -20.23 9.60
CA VAL A 133 29.25 -20.40 10.10
C VAL A 133 29.51 -21.91 10.15
N THR A 134 30.62 -22.36 9.57
CA THR A 134 30.93 -23.78 9.29
C THR A 134 30.66 -24.73 10.46
N LEU A 135 30.89 -24.29 11.71
CA LEU A 135 30.73 -25.12 12.91
C LEU A 135 29.50 -24.78 13.77
N ARG A 136 28.78 -23.69 13.48
CA ARG A 136 27.63 -23.21 14.30
C ARG A 136 26.31 -23.23 13.52
N GLY A 137 26.30 -23.78 12.31
CA GLY A 137 25.13 -23.80 11.45
C GLY A 137 24.76 -22.41 10.95
N CYS A 138 23.51 -22.28 10.51
CA CYS A 138 22.99 -21.04 9.96
C CYS A 138 21.99 -20.38 10.91
N GLN A 139 22.14 -19.08 11.11
CA GLN A 139 21.23 -18.27 11.94
C GLN A 139 20.75 -17.05 11.17
N CYS A 140 19.57 -16.56 11.52
CA CYS A 140 19.06 -15.29 11.00
C CYS A 140 19.66 -14.13 11.80
N LYS A 141 20.20 -13.15 11.08
CA LYS A 141 20.75 -11.91 11.63
C LYS A 141 19.99 -10.73 11.07
N GLU A 142 19.78 -9.71 11.90
CA GLU A 142 19.20 -8.45 11.47
C GLU A 142 20.16 -7.75 10.49
N ASP A 143 19.62 -7.21 9.41
CA ASP A 143 20.37 -6.42 8.41
C ASP A 143 20.13 -4.93 8.67
N LYS A 144 18.89 -4.48 8.44
CA LYS A 144 18.51 -3.07 8.59
C LYS A 144 17.03 -2.90 8.91
N MET A 145 16.71 -1.73 9.49
CA MET A 145 15.34 -1.30 9.72
C MET A 145 14.75 -0.72 8.43
N ILE A 146 13.58 -1.21 8.04
CA ILE A 146 12.84 -0.74 6.87
C ILE A 146 11.60 0.01 7.36
N ARG A 147 11.34 1.18 6.77
CA ARG A 147 10.21 2.06 7.09
C ARG A 147 9.13 1.94 6.02
N VAL A 148 7.87 1.93 6.42
CA VAL A 148 6.73 1.69 5.54
C VAL A 148 5.57 2.64 5.89
N SER A 149 4.90 3.19 4.88
CA SER A 149 3.64 3.91 5.07
C SER A 149 2.56 3.37 4.14
N LEU A 150 1.31 3.36 4.61
CA LEU A 150 0.13 3.02 3.79
C LEU A 150 -0.66 4.27 3.44
N LEU A 151 -1.14 4.32 2.20
CA LEU A 151 -1.97 5.40 1.68
C LEU A 151 -3.28 4.85 1.11
N ASP A 152 -4.36 5.61 1.22
CA ASP A 152 -5.61 5.35 0.53
C ASP A 152 -5.60 5.87 -0.93
N ALA A 153 -6.72 5.78 -1.63
CA ALA A 153 -6.82 6.21 -3.04
C ALA A 153 -6.62 7.72 -3.24
N GLN A 154 -6.91 8.51 -2.21
CA GLN A 154 -6.75 9.94 -2.20
C GLN A 154 -5.34 10.36 -1.76
N GLY A 155 -4.46 9.42 -1.40
CA GLY A 155 -3.14 9.72 -0.88
C GLY A 155 -3.14 10.17 0.58
N ARG A 156 -4.22 9.89 1.33
CA ARG A 156 -4.25 10.12 2.77
C ARG A 156 -3.56 8.97 3.49
N HIS A 157 -2.86 9.28 4.57
CA HIS A 157 -2.17 8.29 5.37
C HIS A 157 -3.12 7.39 6.13
N MET A 158 -2.68 6.16 6.34
CA MET A 158 -3.46 5.15 7.05
C MET A 158 -2.74 4.62 8.29
N ARG A 159 -3.51 4.41 9.35
CA ARG A 159 -3.11 3.77 10.60
C ARG A 159 -3.66 2.35 10.63
N VAL A 160 -2.77 1.39 10.75
CA VAL A 160 -3.04 -0.03 10.92
C VAL A 160 -3.19 -0.33 12.42
N SER A 161 -4.34 -0.88 12.80
CA SER A 161 -4.60 -1.28 14.19
C SER A 161 -3.98 -2.64 14.54
N ARG A 162 -3.78 -3.52 13.54
CA ARG A 162 -3.13 -4.84 13.69
C ARG A 162 -1.88 -4.94 12.80
N PRO A 163 -0.74 -4.35 13.22
CA PRO A 163 0.44 -4.23 12.36
C PRO A 163 1.25 -5.53 12.22
N GLY A 164 0.94 -6.57 13.00
CA GLY A 164 1.60 -7.87 12.90
C GLY A 164 3.08 -7.80 13.29
N SER A 165 3.98 -8.15 12.37
CA SER A 165 5.44 -8.09 12.59
C SER A 165 6.02 -6.68 12.49
N PHE A 166 5.18 -5.71 12.13
CA PHE A 166 5.56 -4.31 12.07
C PHE A 166 5.22 -3.62 13.38
N TYR A 167 5.93 -2.56 13.70
CA TYR A 167 5.63 -1.69 14.84
C TYR A 167 5.57 -0.24 14.38
N LEU A 168 4.72 0.57 15.01
CA LEU A 168 4.68 2.00 14.77
C LEU A 168 6.00 2.61 15.26
N CYS A 169 6.74 3.29 14.38
CA CYS A 169 8.09 3.80 14.68
C CYS A 169 8.25 5.30 14.44
N GLY A 170 7.16 5.99 14.07
CA GLY A 170 7.14 7.43 13.96
C GLY A 170 6.23 7.92 12.85
N VAL A 171 6.55 9.11 12.36
CA VAL A 171 5.82 9.81 11.31
C VAL A 171 6.71 10.01 10.10
N LEU A 172 6.09 10.29 8.96
CA LEU A 172 6.81 10.53 7.71
C LEU A 172 7.66 11.81 7.82
N THR A 173 8.93 11.73 7.43
CA THR A 173 9.83 12.90 7.41
C THR A 173 9.64 13.73 6.13
N ASP A 174 10.11 14.98 6.12
CA ASP A 174 10.05 15.84 4.93
C ASP A 174 10.89 15.29 3.78
N ALA A 175 12.04 14.68 4.07
CA ALA A 175 12.87 13.99 3.08
C ALA A 175 12.13 12.81 2.43
N GLN A 176 11.43 12.01 3.23
CA GLN A 176 10.61 10.89 2.75
C GLN A 176 9.42 11.36 1.92
N THR A 177 8.76 12.44 2.37
CA THR A 177 7.66 13.08 1.64
C THR A 177 8.12 13.58 0.28
N THR A 178 9.25 14.29 0.23
CA THR A 178 9.82 14.83 -1.01
C THR A 178 10.22 13.71 -1.97
N SER A 179 10.89 12.67 -1.47
CA SER A 179 11.30 11.52 -2.26
C SER A 179 10.10 10.78 -2.87
N ALA A 180 9.02 10.60 -2.09
CA ALA A 180 7.79 10.00 -2.59
C ALA A 180 7.07 10.89 -3.64
N LYS A 181 7.03 12.21 -3.44
CA LYS A 181 6.48 13.16 -4.42
C LYS A 181 7.23 13.11 -5.74
N ASN A 182 8.56 12.96 -5.71
CA ASN A 182 9.39 12.81 -6.91
C ASN A 182 9.12 11.51 -7.69
N LEU A 183 8.44 10.53 -7.06
CA LEU A 183 7.91 9.32 -7.71
C LEU A 183 6.46 9.47 -8.20
N GLY A 184 5.89 10.68 -8.14
CA GLY A 184 4.51 10.95 -8.53
C GLY A 184 3.48 10.60 -7.46
N VAL A 185 3.89 10.29 -6.23
CA VAL A 185 2.95 10.09 -5.12
C VAL A 185 2.36 11.44 -4.74
N ARG A 186 1.02 11.50 -4.73
CA ARG A 186 0.28 12.66 -4.21
C ARG A 186 -0.14 12.37 -2.78
N PHE A 187 0.16 13.29 -1.87
CA PHE A 187 -0.30 13.23 -0.49
C PHE A 187 -1.46 14.21 -0.32
N SER A 188 -2.49 13.77 0.42
CA SER A 188 -3.59 14.63 0.85
C SER A 188 -3.50 14.86 2.36
N GLY A 189 -3.64 16.12 2.76
CA GLY A 189 -3.59 16.57 4.17
C GLY A 189 -4.89 16.33 4.92
#